data_AF-A0A1N7GDA3-F1
#
_entry.id   AF-A0A1N7GDA3-F1
#
_cell.length_a   1.000
_cell.length_b   1.000
_cell.length_c   1.000
_cell.angle_alpha   90.00
_cell.angle_beta   90.00
_cell.angle_gamma   90.00
#
_symmetry.space_group_name_H-M   'P 1'
#
loop_
_entity.id
_entity.type
_entity.pdbx_description
1 polymer ?
#
loop_
_entity_poly.entity_id
_entity_poly.type
_entity_poly.pdbx_seq_one_letter_code
_entity_poly.pdbx_strand_id
1 'polypeptide(L)'
;MKSTIIALLLLLAGSTVCLAQCDKKLRLVTSKTEHLDASGNLERTEDEQTVIEIIDKKISVNIENGKQTLTGTIKSNTCNWTTPFKEGKSVINTTISDEDGNGEKEYTLTIEGKDGKVTLTAESPQMPDHKLRFVLDKFEEKK
;
A
#
# COMPACT_ATOMS: atom_id res chain seq x y z
N MET A 1 34.86 -9.54 -30.43
CA MET A 1 34.92 -9.61 -28.95
C MET A 1 34.65 -8.28 -28.21
N LYS A 2 34.32 -7.15 -28.87
CA LYS A 2 33.99 -5.89 -28.19
C LYS A 2 32.48 -5.63 -28.01
N SER A 3 31.62 -6.27 -28.81
CA SER A 3 30.16 -6.02 -28.76
C SER A 3 29.37 -6.86 -27.75
N THR A 4 29.98 -7.91 -27.16
CA THR A 4 29.29 -8.78 -26.19
C THR A 4 29.35 -8.28 -24.75
N ILE A 5 30.20 -7.30 -24.44
CA ILE A 5 30.35 -6.75 -23.08
C ILE A 5 29.23 -5.73 -22.75
N ILE A 6 28.68 -5.06 -23.77
CA ILE A 6 27.66 -4.01 -23.59
C ILE A 6 26.31 -4.61 -23.18
N ALA A 7 25.97 -5.81 -23.67
CA ALA A 7 24.71 -6.47 -23.34
C ALA A 7 24.63 -6.90 -21.86
N LEU A 8 25.76 -7.20 -21.21
CA LEU A 8 25.80 -7.65 -19.83
C LEU A 8 25.62 -6.48 -18.82
N LEU A 9 26.01 -5.26 -19.17
CA LEU A 9 25.79 -4.07 -18.32
C LEU A 9 24.33 -3.58 -18.33
N LEU A 10 23.59 -3.78 -19.43
CA LEU A 10 22.18 -3.35 -19.52
C LEU A 10 21.22 -4.23 -18.69
N LEU A 11 21.53 -5.51 -18.50
CA LEU A 11 20.70 -6.44 -17.73
C LEU A 11 20.75 -6.18 -16.21
N LEU A 12 21.82 -5.55 -15.71
CA LEU A 12 21.98 -5.22 -14.29
C LEU A 12 21.30 -3.90 -13.88
N ALA A 13 20.94 -3.04 -14.83
CA ALA A 13 20.29 -1.76 -14.56
C ALA A 13 18.76 -1.88 -14.36
N GLY A 14 18.15 -2.99 -14.79
CA GLY A 14 16.70 -3.18 -14.73
C GLY A 14 16.16 -3.58 -13.35
N SER A 15 16.99 -4.15 -12.47
CA SER A 15 16.55 -4.64 -11.16
C SER A 15 16.53 -3.57 -10.06
N THR A 16 17.22 -2.44 -10.25
CA THR A 16 17.33 -1.39 -9.22
C THR A 16 16.11 -0.46 -9.17
N VAL A 17 15.37 -0.34 -10.28
CA VAL A 17 14.21 0.57 -10.38
C VAL A 17 13.05 0.10 -9.50
N CYS A 18 12.83 -1.22 -9.38
CA CYS A 18 11.77 -1.77 -8.54
C CYS A 18 12.05 -1.60 -7.04
N LEU A 19 13.31 -1.63 -6.61
CA LEU A 19 13.69 -1.49 -5.20
C LEU A 19 13.50 -0.06 -4.69
N ALA A 20 13.86 0.94 -5.51
CA ALA A 20 13.81 2.35 -5.11
C ALA A 20 12.38 2.88 -4.81
N GLN A 21 11.34 2.19 -5.29
CA GLN A 21 9.95 2.58 -5.04
C GLN A 21 9.40 2.02 -3.72
N CYS A 22 9.94 0.90 -3.23
CA CYS A 22 9.56 0.31 -1.96
C CYS A 22 10.02 1.11 -0.75
N ASP A 23 11.11 1.87 -0.91
CA ASP A 23 11.70 2.67 0.16
C ASP A 23 11.17 4.11 0.20
N LYS A 24 10.13 4.41 -0.60
CA LYS A 24 9.50 5.74 -0.62
C LYS A 24 8.64 5.93 0.60
N LYS A 25 8.73 7.12 1.17
CA LYS A 25 7.79 7.59 2.20
C LYS A 25 6.51 8.00 1.49
N LEU A 26 5.39 7.39 1.85
CA LEU A 26 4.11 7.60 1.20
C LEU A 26 3.13 8.28 2.15
N ARG A 27 2.30 9.15 1.58
CA ARG A 27 1.10 9.68 2.21
C ARG A 27 -0.08 9.45 1.27
N LEU A 28 -1.03 8.65 1.73
CA LEU A 28 -2.24 8.28 1.02
C LEU A 28 -3.40 8.99 1.69
N VAL A 29 -4.25 9.64 0.90
CA VAL A 29 -5.48 10.28 1.40
C VAL A 29 -6.66 9.67 0.68
N THR A 30 -7.68 9.34 1.45
CA THR A 30 -8.98 8.92 0.96
C THR A 30 -10.09 9.63 1.73
N SER A 31 -11.21 9.84 1.07
CA SER A 31 -12.48 10.32 1.64
C SER A 31 -13.54 9.21 1.68
N LYS A 32 -13.16 7.99 1.29
CA LYS A 32 -14.06 6.87 1.13
C LYS A 32 -13.40 5.53 1.43
N THR A 33 -14.09 4.71 2.21
CA THR A 33 -13.72 3.33 2.49
C THR A 33 -14.82 2.41 1.98
N GLU A 34 -14.44 1.46 1.14
CA GLU A 34 -15.34 0.43 0.62
C GLU A 34 -15.11 -0.87 1.40
N HIS A 35 -16.20 -1.44 1.90
CA HIS A 35 -16.22 -2.75 2.53
C HIS A 35 -16.61 -3.76 1.47
N LEU A 36 -15.73 -4.72 1.23
CA LEU A 36 -15.92 -5.76 0.24
C LEU A 36 -16.03 -7.12 0.93
N ASP A 37 -16.79 -8.02 0.32
CA ASP A 37 -16.80 -9.42 0.70
C ASP A 37 -15.51 -10.15 0.25
N ALA A 38 -15.40 -11.44 0.59
CA ALA A 38 -14.30 -12.31 0.20
C ALA A 38 -14.03 -12.32 -1.33
N SER A 39 -15.09 -12.20 -2.12
CA SER A 39 -15.07 -12.24 -3.59
C SER A 39 -14.75 -10.88 -4.22
N GLY A 40 -14.67 -9.82 -3.41
CA GLY A 40 -14.41 -8.45 -3.85
C GLY A 40 -15.68 -7.69 -4.29
N ASN A 41 -16.87 -8.20 -3.97
CA ASN A 41 -18.11 -7.48 -4.21
C ASN A 41 -18.29 -6.40 -3.15
N LEU A 42 -18.80 -5.23 -3.57
CA LEU A 42 -19.08 -4.12 -2.66
C LEU A 42 -20.29 -4.45 -1.77
N GLU A 43 -20.09 -4.46 -0.46
CA GLU A 43 -21.17 -4.63 0.52
C GLU A 43 -21.67 -3.29 1.03
N ARG A 44 -20.75 -2.38 1.38
CA ARG A 44 -21.07 -1.03 1.84
C ARG A 44 -19.95 -0.05 1.58
N THR A 45 -20.28 1.23 1.68
CA THR A 45 -19.33 2.34 1.59
C THR A 45 -19.49 3.21 2.83
N GLU A 46 -18.36 3.66 3.38
CA GLU A 46 -18.29 4.69 4.42
C GLU A 46 -17.60 5.93 3.85
N ASP A 47 -18.25 7.08 4.00
CA ASP A 47 -17.66 8.37 3.65
C ASP A 47 -16.90 8.89 4.89
N GLU A 48 -15.61 8.57 4.94
CA GLU A 48 -14.72 8.94 6.04
C GLU A 48 -13.38 9.44 5.48
N GLN A 49 -12.85 10.50 6.08
CA GLN A 49 -11.53 10.99 5.71
C GLN A 49 -10.47 10.16 6.43
N THR A 50 -9.64 9.45 5.67
CA THR A 50 -8.54 8.65 6.21
C THR A 50 -7.22 9.05 5.57
N VAL A 51 -6.22 9.28 6.42
CA VAL A 51 -4.83 9.57 6.03
C VAL A 51 -3.97 8.40 6.48
N ILE A 52 -3.27 7.80 5.53
CA ILE A 52 -2.37 6.67 5.76
C ILE A 52 -0.96 7.11 5.40
N GLU A 53 -0.04 7.04 6.36
CA GLU A 53 1.37 7.32 6.11
C GLU A 53 2.19 6.05 6.25
N ILE A 54 3.06 5.81 5.28
CA ILE A 54 3.97 4.67 5.23
C ILE A 54 5.38 5.24 5.20
N ILE A 55 6.09 5.15 6.31
CA ILE A 55 7.40 5.77 6.49
C ILE A 55 8.34 4.74 7.09
N ASP A 56 9.41 4.43 6.35
CA ASP A 56 10.39 3.40 6.71
C ASP A 56 9.71 2.04 6.96
N LYS A 57 9.71 1.55 8.21
CA LYS A 57 9.04 0.30 8.60
C LYS A 57 7.73 0.52 9.37
N LYS A 58 7.19 1.74 9.35
CA LYS A 58 6.02 2.13 10.13
C LYS A 58 4.86 2.54 9.23
N ILE A 59 3.67 2.19 9.67
CA ILE A 59 2.41 2.65 9.13
C ILE A 59 1.69 3.45 10.22
N SER A 60 1.14 4.60 9.88
CA SER A 60 0.18 5.31 10.70
C SER A 60 -1.11 5.52 9.91
N VAL A 61 -2.24 5.30 10.56
CA VAL A 61 -3.57 5.52 9.99
C VAL A 61 -4.29 6.51 10.90
N ASN A 62 -4.80 7.58 10.32
CA ASN A 62 -5.59 8.59 11.01
C ASN A 62 -6.95 8.70 10.31
N ILE A 63 -8.02 8.35 11.03
CA ILE A 63 -9.40 8.33 10.54
C ILE A 63 -10.13 9.53 11.16
N GLU A 64 -10.93 10.23 10.35
CA GLU A 64 -11.72 11.40 10.71
C GLU A 64 -10.94 12.44 11.54
N ASN A 65 -9.74 12.81 11.08
CA ASN A 65 -8.87 13.80 11.73
C ASN A 65 -8.52 13.46 13.20
N GLY A 66 -8.29 12.19 13.49
CA GLY A 66 -7.78 11.72 14.79
C GLY A 66 -8.84 11.19 15.74
N LYS A 67 -10.08 11.01 15.27
CA LYS A 67 -11.10 10.28 16.03
C LYS A 67 -10.69 8.83 16.29
N GLN A 68 -9.97 8.23 15.33
CA GLN A 68 -9.33 6.94 15.49
C GLN A 68 -7.94 6.95 14.86
N THR A 69 -6.98 6.38 15.58
CA THR A 69 -5.59 6.25 15.19
C THR A 69 -5.18 4.79 15.26
N LEU A 70 -4.50 4.31 14.22
CA LEU A 70 -3.90 2.98 14.20
C LEU A 70 -2.41 3.11 13.88
N THR A 71 -1.64 2.18 14.39
CA THR A 71 -0.20 2.08 14.09
C THR A 71 0.09 0.70 13.55
N GLY A 72 1.10 0.61 12.68
CA GLY A 72 1.51 -0.68 12.13
C GLY A 72 3.01 -0.79 11.88
N THR A 73 3.48 -2.03 11.89
CA THR A 73 4.88 -2.39 11.63
C THR A 73 4.98 -3.24 10.37
N ILE A 74 5.80 -2.82 9.42
CA ILE A 74 6.01 -3.51 8.15
C ILE A 74 6.93 -4.72 8.36
N LYS A 75 6.41 -5.91 8.02
CA LYS A 75 7.16 -7.18 8.03
C LYS A 75 7.90 -7.38 6.71
N SER A 76 7.23 -7.11 5.59
CA SER A 76 7.83 -7.17 4.26
C SER A 76 7.13 -6.22 3.29
N ASN A 77 7.85 -5.77 2.27
CA ASN A 77 7.34 -4.92 1.20
C ASN A 77 7.91 -5.40 -0.13
N THR A 78 7.04 -5.56 -1.12
CA THR A 78 7.42 -5.91 -2.49
C THR A 78 6.77 -4.94 -3.46
N CYS A 79 7.52 -4.46 -4.45
CA CYS A 79 7.05 -3.46 -5.41
C CYS A 79 7.32 -3.95 -6.82
N ASN A 80 6.27 -3.91 -7.64
CA ASN A 80 6.29 -4.31 -9.03
C ASN A 80 5.50 -3.27 -9.83
N TRP A 81 6.05 -2.05 -9.93
CA TRP A 81 5.47 -1.01 -10.78
C TRP A 81 6.19 -0.99 -12.12
N THR A 82 5.42 -1.09 -13.20
CA THR A 82 5.93 -0.86 -14.56
C THR A 82 5.99 0.64 -14.84
N THR A 83 5.02 1.38 -14.30
CA THR A 83 5.02 2.85 -14.27
C THR A 83 4.66 3.31 -12.86
N PRO A 84 5.55 4.03 -12.15
CA PRO A 84 5.29 4.46 -10.78
C PRO A 84 3.92 5.10 -10.63
N PHE A 85 3.11 4.55 -9.71
CA PHE A 85 1.80 5.07 -9.30
C PHE A 85 0.77 5.20 -10.42
N LYS A 86 0.96 4.47 -11.52
CA LYS A 86 0.01 4.39 -12.63
C LYS A 86 -0.32 2.96 -13.01
N GLU A 87 0.71 2.12 -13.11
CA GLU A 87 0.57 0.72 -13.52
C GLU A 87 1.49 -0.18 -12.70
N GLY A 88 0.87 -1.15 -12.04
CA GLY A 88 1.52 -2.13 -11.18
C GLY A 88 1.09 -2.01 -9.72
N LYS A 89 1.85 -2.64 -8.83
CA LYS A 89 1.44 -2.73 -7.42
C LYS A 89 2.59 -2.86 -6.42
N SER A 90 2.31 -2.45 -5.20
CA SER A 90 3.06 -2.80 -4.00
C SER A 90 2.23 -3.71 -3.11
N VAL A 91 2.87 -4.73 -2.51
CA VAL A 91 2.27 -5.61 -1.50
C VAL A 91 3.10 -5.50 -0.23
N ILE A 92 2.46 -5.06 0.85
CA ILE A 92 3.04 -4.81 2.16
C ILE A 92 2.39 -5.75 3.16
N ASN A 93 3.17 -6.64 3.77
CA ASN A 93 2.70 -7.43 4.90
C ASN A 93 3.05 -6.71 6.19
N THR A 94 2.09 -6.55 7.08
CA THR A 94 2.23 -5.72 8.28
C THR A 94 1.42 -6.29 9.44
N THR A 95 1.75 -5.86 10.65
CA THR A 95 0.81 -5.90 11.78
C THR A 95 0.29 -4.50 12.07
N ILE A 96 -0.99 -4.38 12.41
CA ILE A 96 -1.64 -3.12 12.77
C ILE A 96 -2.36 -3.31 14.11
N SER A 97 -2.22 -2.34 14.99
CA SER A 97 -2.86 -2.24 16.31
C SER A 97 -3.50 -0.86 16.49
N ASP A 98 -4.19 -0.65 17.61
CA ASP A 98 -4.49 0.71 18.06
C ASP A 98 -3.22 1.51 18.43
N GLU A 99 -3.40 2.78 18.81
CA GLU A 99 -2.29 3.68 19.17
C GLU A 99 -1.52 3.25 20.43
N ASP A 100 -2.15 2.50 21.33
CA ASP A 100 -1.55 1.98 22.56
C ASP A 100 -0.87 0.62 22.33
N GLY A 101 -0.97 0.05 21.13
CA GLY A 101 -0.39 -1.25 20.77
C GLY A 101 -1.29 -2.45 21.07
N ASN A 102 -2.56 -2.24 21.44
CA ASN A 102 -3.49 -3.32 21.72
C ASN A 102 -4.21 -3.80 20.44
N GLY A 103 -4.68 -5.04 20.49
CA GLY A 103 -5.49 -5.61 19.41
C GLY A 103 -4.72 -5.82 18.09
N GLU A 104 -3.42 -6.12 18.17
CA GLU A 104 -2.57 -6.37 17.00
C GLU A 104 -3.16 -7.45 16.09
N LYS A 105 -3.29 -7.12 14.80
CA LYS A 105 -3.76 -8.02 13.74
C LYS A 105 -2.83 -7.98 12.55
N GLU A 106 -2.79 -9.08 11.81
CA GLU A 106 -2.00 -9.15 10.58
C GLU A 106 -2.82 -8.62 9.40
N TYR A 107 -2.15 -7.87 8.53
CA TYR A 107 -2.73 -7.38 7.29
C TYR A 107 -1.77 -7.56 6.12
N THR A 108 -2.35 -7.89 4.97
CA THR A 108 -1.75 -7.70 3.66
C THR A 108 -2.37 -6.46 3.04
N LEU A 109 -1.55 -5.46 2.82
CA LEU A 109 -1.91 -4.21 2.16
C LEU A 109 -1.43 -4.26 0.71
N THR A 110 -2.35 -4.07 -0.24
CA THR A 110 -2.04 -4.00 -1.67
C THR A 110 -2.34 -2.61 -2.19
N ILE A 111 -1.31 -1.86 -2.55
CA ILE A 111 -1.44 -0.59 -3.28
C ILE A 111 -1.33 -0.92 -4.76
N GLU A 112 -2.40 -0.75 -5.52
CA GLU A 112 -2.44 -1.08 -6.95
C GLU A 112 -2.82 0.16 -7.76
N GLY A 113 -2.04 0.44 -8.80
CA GLY A 113 -2.41 1.40 -9.84
C GLY A 113 -2.79 0.65 -11.10
N LYS A 114 -4.00 0.91 -11.58
CA LYS A 114 -4.55 0.32 -12.81
C LYS A 114 -5.54 1.29 -13.44
N ASP A 115 -5.50 1.41 -14.76
CA ASP A 115 -6.41 2.28 -15.54
C ASP A 115 -6.41 3.75 -15.04
N GLY A 116 -5.25 4.22 -14.57
CA GLY A 116 -5.07 5.59 -14.07
C GLY A 116 -5.69 5.85 -12.70
N LYS A 117 -6.18 4.82 -11.99
CA LYS A 117 -6.68 4.90 -10.62
C LYS A 117 -5.72 4.16 -9.69
N VAL A 118 -5.56 4.67 -8.46
CA VAL A 118 -4.79 4.00 -7.42
C VAL A 118 -5.72 3.64 -6.26
N THR A 119 -5.65 2.39 -5.84
CA THR A 119 -6.40 1.87 -4.69
C THR A 119 -5.47 1.22 -3.69
N LEU A 120 -5.81 1.32 -2.42
CA LEU A 120 -5.22 0.50 -1.37
C LEU A 120 -6.26 -0.52 -0.92
N THR A 121 -5.94 -1.80 -0.94
CA THR A 121 -6.78 -2.87 -0.36
C THR A 121 -6.10 -3.42 0.88
N ALA A 122 -6.84 -3.58 1.98
CA ALA A 122 -6.38 -4.23 3.20
C ALA A 122 -7.17 -5.53 3.42
N GLU A 123 -6.43 -6.62 3.59
CA GLU A 123 -6.96 -7.96 3.85
C GLU A 123 -6.30 -8.52 5.11
N SER A 124 -7.07 -9.23 5.94
CA SER A 124 -6.56 -9.85 7.16
C SER A 124 -6.92 -11.33 7.19
N PRO A 125 -5.98 -12.24 7.49
CA PRO A 125 -6.31 -13.65 7.64
C PRO A 125 -7.21 -13.91 8.86
N GLN A 126 -7.29 -12.96 9.81
CA GLN A 126 -8.23 -13.03 10.93
C GLN A 126 -9.67 -12.63 10.53
N MET A 127 -9.86 -12.02 9.36
CA MET A 127 -11.15 -11.60 8.82
C MET A 127 -11.21 -11.94 7.32
N PRO A 128 -11.12 -13.23 6.94
CA PRO A 128 -10.92 -13.65 5.55
C PRO A 128 -12.12 -13.32 4.64
N ASP A 129 -13.30 -13.17 5.24
CA ASP A 129 -14.53 -12.87 4.52
C ASP A 129 -14.74 -11.37 4.26
N HIS A 130 -13.81 -10.52 4.73
CA HIS A 130 -13.94 -9.08 4.70
C HIS A 130 -12.67 -8.40 4.18
N LYS A 131 -12.84 -7.41 3.30
CA LYS A 131 -11.75 -6.57 2.80
C LYS A 131 -12.13 -5.11 2.89
N LEU A 132 -11.13 -4.27 3.12
CA LEU A 132 -11.27 -2.82 3.01
C LEU A 132 -10.59 -2.36 1.73
N ARG A 133 -11.25 -1.54 0.93
CA ARG A 133 -10.65 -0.87 -0.22
C ARG A 133 -10.79 0.63 -0.08
N PHE A 134 -9.66 1.32 -0.13
CA PHE A 134 -9.54 2.76 -0.09
C PHE A 134 -9.27 3.26 -1.51
N VAL A 135 -10.20 4.04 -2.06
CA VAL A 135 -10.00 4.72 -3.35
C VAL A 135 -9.24 6.00 -3.07
N LEU A 136 -8.02 6.12 -3.57
CA LEU A 136 -7.15 7.23 -3.16
C LEU A 136 -7.53 8.51 -3.88
N ASP A 137 -7.81 9.56 -3.10
CA ASP A 137 -7.97 10.93 -3.59
C ASP A 137 -6.61 11.56 -3.88
N LYS A 138 -5.61 11.23 -3.04
CA LYS A 138 -4.23 11.69 -3.20
C LYS A 138 -3.24 10.59 -2.87
N PHE A 139 -2.18 10.58 -3.67
CA PHE A 139 -1.00 9.77 -3.48
C PHE A 139 0.23 10.69 -3.53
N GLU A 140 0.95 10.82 -2.43
CA GLU A 140 2.06 11.76 -2.30
C GLU A 140 3.33 11.05 -1.81
N GLU A 141 4.44 11.24 -2.51
CA GLU A 141 5.77 10.91 -1.98
C GLU A 141 6.19 12.01 -1.00
N LYS A 142 6.42 11.66 0.27
CA LYS A 142 7.04 12.57 1.24
C LYS A 142 8.54 12.62 1.01
N LYS A 143 9.10 13.84 1.03
CA LYS A 143 10.54 14.09 1.02
C LYS A 143 11.15 13.80 2.39
#